data_AF-A0A2G1BYS0-F1
#
_entry.id   AF-A0A2G1BYS0-F1
#
_cell.length_a   1.000
_cell.length_b   1.000
_cell.length_c   1.000
_cell.angle_alpha   90.00
_cell.angle_beta   90.00
_cell.angle_gamma   90.00
#
_symmetry.space_group_name_H-M   'P 1'
#
loop_
_entity.id
_entity.type
_entity.pdbx_description
1 polymer ?
#
loop_
_entity_poly.entity_id
_entity_poly.type
_entity_poly.pdbx_seq_one_letter_code
_entity_poly.pdbx_strand_id
1 'polypeptide(L)'
;MIELSFEKGEEWYLEEEFKKIKEFRETGLYSSATPIDSNGYIGIYVQEYDFDKPQGFQKNAINYFYENQEKLLNSFCNGIIEHYPKLMEIYSIEEYDEEYGFPELKSIEDVKKIIGIGNIHILDDQKDHYSYLGFECGCPWDEEHGLGVIMHKERVIDVGSADISFSGSKELRKDNGTYTEEERLKDEKWEKQIAENITRYKKEQEDIELRKSEVKNEELNKKWWQFWKG
;
A
#
# COMPACT_ATOMS: atom_id res chain seq x y z
N MET A 1 16.79 -23.83 11.75
CA MET A 1 17.65 -22.67 11.43
C MET A 1 18.15 -22.86 10.03
N ILE A 2 17.79 -21.94 9.13
CA ILE A 2 18.35 -21.87 7.79
C ILE A 2 19.70 -21.16 7.89
N GLU A 3 20.75 -21.75 7.33
CA GLU A 3 22.01 -21.05 7.14
C GLU A 3 21.82 -20.08 5.97
N LEU A 4 21.39 -18.86 6.28
CA LEU A 4 21.30 -17.79 5.28
C LEU A 4 22.73 -17.34 4.96
N SER A 5 23.22 -17.74 3.79
CA SER A 5 24.45 -17.20 3.21
C SER A 5 24.10 -15.97 2.40
N PHE A 6 24.39 -14.80 2.96
CA PHE A 6 24.25 -13.56 2.22
C PHE A 6 25.58 -13.27 1.51
N GLU A 7 25.50 -12.91 0.24
CA GLU A 7 26.67 -12.35 -0.45
C GLU A 7 26.83 -10.89 -0.03
N LYS A 8 28.06 -10.49 0.29
CA LYS A 8 28.35 -9.09 0.62
C LYS A 8 28.33 -8.27 -0.68
N GLY A 9 27.18 -7.65 -0.98
CA GLY A 9 26.97 -6.64 -2.02
C GLY A 9 26.74 -5.24 -1.42
N GLU A 10 26.17 -4.32 -2.21
CA GLU A 10 25.66 -3.02 -1.72
C GLU A 10 24.40 -3.20 -0.85
N GLU A 11 23.76 -4.38 -0.87
CA GLU A 11 22.62 -4.75 -0.03
C GLU A 11 22.71 -6.23 0.38
N TRP A 12 22.17 -6.58 1.55
CA TRP A 12 22.05 -7.97 2.02
C TRP A 12 20.82 -8.62 1.36
N TYR A 13 21.05 -9.21 0.19
CA TYR A 13 20.02 -9.82 -0.65
C TYR A 13 20.16 -11.34 -0.73
N LEU A 14 19.02 -12.03 -0.85
CA LEU A 14 18.95 -13.42 -1.26
C LEU A 14 17.66 -13.69 -2.03
N GLU A 15 17.73 -14.59 -3.01
CA GLU A 15 16.57 -15.07 -3.76
C GLU A 15 16.23 -16.48 -3.30
N GLU A 16 14.97 -16.71 -2.94
CA GLU A 16 14.55 -17.98 -2.35
C GLU A 16 13.21 -18.44 -2.91
N GLU A 17 13.07 -19.76 -3.05
CA GLU A 17 11.83 -20.39 -3.50
C GLU A 17 10.93 -20.72 -2.31
N PHE A 18 9.76 -20.08 -2.28
CA PHE A 18 8.71 -20.35 -1.30
C PHE A 18 7.51 -21.02 -1.95
N LYS A 19 7.21 -22.25 -1.52
CA LYS A 19 6.10 -23.04 -2.07
C LYS A 19 4.75 -22.31 -2.00
N LYS A 20 4.51 -21.56 -0.92
CA LYS A 20 3.25 -20.84 -0.72
C LYS A 20 3.14 -19.54 -1.52
N ILE A 21 4.26 -19.00 -2.00
CA ILE A 21 4.27 -17.84 -2.90
C ILE A 21 3.77 -18.23 -4.31
N LYS A 22 3.95 -19.49 -4.73
CA LYS A 22 3.37 -20.01 -5.99
C LYS A 22 1.85 -19.94 -6.10
N GLU A 23 1.17 -19.74 -4.96
CA GLU A 23 -0.28 -19.57 -4.94
C GLU A 23 -0.69 -18.14 -5.34
N PHE A 24 0.25 -17.20 -5.47
CA PHE A 24 0.04 -15.80 -5.86
C PHE A 24 0.36 -15.56 -7.34
N ARG A 25 0.05 -14.35 -7.85
CA ARG A 25 0.52 -13.90 -9.16
C ARG A 25 2.01 -13.55 -9.15
N GLU A 26 2.59 -13.52 -10.33
CA GLU A 26 3.89 -12.94 -10.56
C GLU A 26 3.76 -11.41 -10.63
N THR A 27 4.75 -10.71 -10.09
CA THR A 27 4.87 -9.26 -10.13
C THR A 27 5.57 -8.83 -11.42
N GLY A 28 5.00 -7.86 -12.12
CA GLY A 28 5.49 -7.32 -13.38
C GLY A 28 6.45 -6.14 -13.17
N LEU A 29 6.72 -5.40 -14.25
CA LEU A 29 7.50 -4.16 -14.16
C LEU A 29 6.79 -3.17 -13.24
N TYR A 30 7.57 -2.40 -12.48
CA TYR A 30 7.07 -1.37 -11.54
C TYR A 30 6.04 -1.89 -10.53
N SER A 31 6.16 -3.16 -10.12
CA SER A 31 5.22 -3.76 -9.18
C SER A 31 3.78 -3.74 -9.71
N SER A 32 3.59 -3.99 -11.01
CA SER A 32 2.26 -4.24 -11.59
C SER A 32 1.84 -5.71 -11.40
N ALA A 33 0.54 -5.99 -11.29
CA ALA A 33 0.07 -7.38 -11.29
C ALA A 33 0.15 -7.99 -12.71
N THR A 34 0.72 -9.19 -12.83
CA THR A 34 0.68 -9.94 -14.11
C THR A 34 -0.42 -11.00 -14.10
N PRO A 35 -0.91 -11.45 -15.27
CA PRO A 35 -1.79 -12.61 -15.34
C PRO A 35 -1.07 -13.94 -15.07
N ILE A 36 0.25 -13.94 -14.90
CA ILE A 36 1.08 -15.14 -14.76
C ILE A 36 1.11 -15.55 -13.29
N ASP A 37 1.06 -16.86 -13.02
CA ASP A 37 1.22 -17.38 -11.65
C ASP A 37 2.70 -17.30 -11.24
N SER A 38 2.96 -16.96 -9.98
CA SER A 38 4.32 -16.89 -9.45
C SER A 38 5.04 -18.23 -9.58
N ASN A 39 6.31 -18.17 -9.99
CA ASN A 39 7.19 -19.34 -9.95
C ASN A 39 7.69 -19.67 -8.53
N GLY A 40 7.29 -18.88 -7.52
CA GLY A 40 7.61 -19.06 -6.11
C GLY A 40 8.93 -18.42 -5.66
N TYR A 41 9.75 -17.91 -6.59
CA TYR A 41 10.98 -17.20 -6.24
C TYR A 41 10.65 -15.76 -5.86
N ILE A 42 11.27 -15.30 -4.77
CA ILE A 42 11.12 -13.93 -4.29
C ILE A 42 12.46 -13.40 -3.77
N GLY A 43 12.70 -12.11 -4.01
CA GLY A 43 13.83 -11.40 -3.42
C GLY A 43 13.56 -11.10 -1.94
N ILE A 44 14.51 -11.42 -1.08
CA ILE A 44 14.52 -10.99 0.32
C ILE A 44 15.65 -9.97 0.51
N TYR A 45 15.29 -8.74 0.86
CA TYR A 45 16.20 -7.63 1.10
C TYR A 45 16.28 -7.37 2.60
N VAL A 46 17.47 -7.40 3.18
CA VAL A 46 17.68 -7.09 4.60
C VAL A 46 18.27 -5.70 4.74
N GLN A 47 17.54 -4.82 5.42
CA GLN A 47 17.96 -3.44 5.60
C GLN A 47 19.18 -3.33 6.51
N GLU A 48 20.08 -2.40 6.16
CA GLU A 48 21.40 -2.27 6.77
C GLU A 48 21.70 -0.88 7.31
N TYR A 49 20.72 0.02 7.42
CA TYR A 49 20.91 1.46 7.66
C TYR A 49 21.95 1.77 8.76
N ASP A 50 21.94 1.00 9.85
CA ASP A 50 22.88 1.14 10.98
C ASP A 50 23.67 -0.15 11.31
N PHE A 51 23.75 -1.12 10.40
CA PHE A 51 24.31 -2.44 10.71
C PHE A 51 25.32 -2.96 9.68
N ASP A 52 26.51 -3.32 10.16
CA ASP A 52 27.54 -3.98 9.33
C ASP A 52 27.14 -5.41 8.85
N LYS A 53 26.06 -5.96 9.39
CA LYS A 53 25.55 -7.32 9.09
C LYS A 53 24.10 -7.51 9.56
N PRO A 54 23.37 -8.52 9.04
CA PRO A 54 22.03 -8.87 9.50
C PRO A 54 21.99 -9.19 10.99
N GLN A 55 21.08 -8.53 11.69
CA GLN A 55 20.90 -8.62 13.13
C GLN A 55 20.10 -9.85 13.54
N GLY A 56 20.14 -10.17 14.84
CA GLY A 56 19.41 -11.30 15.40
C GLY A 56 17.90 -11.22 15.15
N PHE A 57 17.30 -10.03 15.28
CA PHE A 57 15.87 -9.83 15.09
C PHE A 57 15.42 -9.97 13.62
N GLN A 58 16.29 -9.61 12.67
CA GLN A 58 16.07 -9.82 11.24
C GLN A 58 16.10 -11.31 10.90
N LYS A 59 17.12 -12.03 11.42
CA LYS A 59 17.19 -13.49 11.29
C LYS A 59 15.99 -14.19 11.93
N ASN A 60 15.51 -13.69 13.07
CA ASN A 60 14.32 -14.23 13.72
C ASN A 60 13.07 -14.05 12.85
N ALA A 61 12.88 -12.89 12.22
CA ALA A 61 11.75 -12.64 11.33
C ALA A 61 11.79 -13.51 10.07
N ILE A 62 12.97 -13.64 9.44
CA ILE A 62 13.14 -14.54 8.29
C ILE A 62 12.81 -15.97 8.68
N ASN A 63 13.42 -16.51 9.75
CA ASN A 63 13.11 -17.87 10.22
C ASN A 63 11.62 -18.04 10.54
N TYR A 64 10.99 -17.04 11.15
CA TYR A 64 9.56 -17.07 11.43
C TYR A 64 8.73 -17.20 10.15
N PHE A 65 9.05 -16.42 9.12
CA PHE A 65 8.40 -16.49 7.83
C PHE A 65 8.53 -17.90 7.22
N TYR A 66 9.74 -18.46 7.20
CA TYR A 66 9.98 -19.81 6.67
C TYR A 66 9.15 -20.88 7.38
N GLU A 67 9.06 -20.82 8.71
CA GLU A 67 8.37 -21.80 9.54
C GLU A 67 6.84 -21.65 9.51
N ASN A 68 6.33 -20.46 9.15
CA ASN A 68 4.90 -20.10 9.30
C ASN A 68 4.27 -19.53 8.02
N GLN A 69 4.84 -19.80 6.83
CA GLN A 69 4.44 -19.20 5.55
C GLN A 69 2.93 -19.18 5.33
N GLU A 70 2.25 -20.32 5.49
CA GLU A 70 0.81 -20.42 5.23
C GLU A 70 -0.01 -19.53 6.15
N LYS A 71 0.31 -19.54 7.45
CA LYS A 71 -0.41 -18.73 8.44
C LYS A 71 -0.17 -17.23 8.19
N LEU A 72 1.07 -16.85 7.89
CA LEU A 72 1.44 -15.47 7.62
C LEU A 72 0.80 -14.96 6.34
N LEU A 73 0.88 -15.72 5.24
CA LEU A 73 0.29 -15.32 3.95
C LEU A 73 -1.23 -15.30 3.96
N ASN A 74 -1.88 -16.14 4.78
CA ASN A 74 -3.32 -16.03 5.01
C ASN A 74 -3.68 -14.76 5.78
N SER A 75 -2.89 -14.39 6.81
CA SER A 75 -3.05 -13.11 7.51
C SER A 75 -2.81 -11.90 6.60
N PHE A 76 -1.79 -11.97 5.74
CA PHE A 76 -1.51 -10.98 4.69
C PHE A 76 -2.76 -10.74 3.83
N CYS A 77 -3.34 -11.82 3.28
CA CYS A 77 -4.53 -11.71 2.44
C CYS A 77 -5.73 -11.13 3.19
N ASN A 78 -5.96 -11.57 4.42
CA ASN A 78 -7.06 -11.05 5.25
C ASN A 78 -6.87 -9.56 5.56
N GLY A 79 -5.65 -9.11 5.85
CA GLY A 79 -5.39 -7.70 6.10
C GLY A 79 -5.58 -6.83 4.86
N ILE A 80 -5.26 -7.32 3.67
CA ILE A 80 -5.61 -6.64 2.42
C ILE A 80 -7.12 -6.50 2.28
N ILE A 81 -7.88 -7.58 2.48
CA ILE A 81 -9.36 -7.54 2.42
C ILE A 81 -9.92 -6.53 3.42
N GLU A 82 -9.39 -6.50 4.64
CA GLU A 82 -9.81 -5.57 5.70
C GLU A 82 -9.53 -4.11 5.32
N HIS A 83 -8.37 -3.81 4.73
CA HIS A 83 -7.97 -2.46 4.33
C HIS A 83 -8.50 -2.04 2.97
N TYR A 84 -9.10 -2.96 2.21
CA TYR A 84 -9.52 -2.74 0.83
C TYR A 84 -10.46 -1.54 0.64
N PRO A 85 -11.48 -1.30 1.50
CA PRO A 85 -12.33 -0.12 1.36
C PRO A 85 -11.57 1.20 1.49
N LYS A 86 -10.55 1.25 2.36
CA LYS A 86 -9.71 2.43 2.56
C LYS A 86 -8.78 2.64 1.36
N LEU A 87 -8.22 1.57 0.80
CA LEU A 87 -7.43 1.65 -0.44
C LEU A 87 -8.30 2.19 -1.58
N MET A 88 -9.50 1.65 -1.76
CA MET A 88 -10.46 2.17 -2.74
C MET A 88 -10.71 3.67 -2.56
N GLU A 89 -10.93 4.13 -1.33
CA GLU A 89 -11.16 5.56 -1.07
C GLU A 89 -9.96 6.43 -1.48
N ILE A 90 -8.74 6.02 -1.12
CA ILE A 90 -7.51 6.76 -1.45
C ILE A 90 -7.34 6.86 -2.97
N TYR A 91 -7.43 5.74 -3.67
CA TYR A 91 -7.18 5.65 -5.11
C TYR A 91 -8.34 6.18 -5.97
N SER A 92 -9.59 6.15 -5.47
CA SER A 92 -10.75 6.72 -6.19
C SER A 92 -10.80 8.25 -6.12
N ILE A 93 -10.05 8.88 -5.20
CA ILE A 93 -9.97 10.34 -5.07
C ILE A 93 -8.98 10.94 -6.10
N GLU A 94 -8.02 10.16 -6.60
CA GLU A 94 -6.91 10.65 -7.42
C GLU A 94 -7.20 10.74 -8.94
N GLU A 95 -8.47 10.85 -9.36
CA GLU A 95 -8.87 10.95 -10.78
C GLU A 95 -8.35 9.78 -11.67
N TYR A 96 -8.16 8.58 -11.11
CA TYR A 96 -7.97 7.40 -11.94
C TYR A 96 -9.30 6.99 -12.57
N ASP A 97 -9.24 6.88 -13.89
CA ASP A 97 -10.32 6.61 -14.84
C ASP A 97 -11.27 5.49 -14.36
N GLU A 98 -12.56 5.56 -14.74
CA GLU A 98 -13.56 4.50 -14.50
C GLU A 98 -13.14 3.12 -15.07
N GLU A 99 -12.01 3.08 -15.82
CA GLU A 99 -11.41 1.93 -16.48
C GLU A 99 -10.57 1.03 -15.56
N TYR A 100 -9.97 1.56 -14.47
CA TYR A 100 -9.19 0.73 -13.53
C TYR A 100 -10.11 0.13 -12.45
N GLY A 101 -10.65 -1.05 -12.76
CA GLY A 101 -11.55 -1.75 -11.86
C GLY A 101 -10.84 -2.22 -10.59
N PHE A 102 -11.26 -1.71 -9.43
CA PHE A 102 -11.03 -2.37 -8.14
C PHE A 102 -11.84 -3.68 -8.12
N PRO A 103 -11.21 -4.87 -8.27
CA PRO A 103 -11.94 -6.13 -8.24
C PRO A 103 -12.56 -6.38 -6.87
N GLU A 104 -13.61 -7.18 -6.80
CA GLU A 104 -14.18 -7.55 -5.51
C GLU A 104 -13.30 -8.56 -4.78
N LEU A 105 -12.89 -8.25 -3.54
CA LEU A 105 -12.06 -9.12 -2.71
C LEU A 105 -12.85 -9.65 -1.51
N LYS A 106 -13.29 -10.92 -1.57
CA LYS A 106 -14.10 -11.56 -0.52
C LYS A 106 -13.39 -12.68 0.21
N SER A 107 -12.29 -13.18 -0.34
CA SER A 107 -11.59 -14.34 0.16
C SER A 107 -10.09 -14.27 -0.07
N ILE A 108 -9.35 -15.06 0.69
CA ILE A 108 -7.89 -15.24 0.52
C ILE A 108 -7.55 -15.62 -0.93
N GLU A 109 -8.38 -16.44 -1.55
CA GLU A 109 -8.20 -16.89 -2.92
C GLU A 109 -8.36 -15.76 -3.94
N ASP A 110 -9.26 -14.80 -3.68
CA ASP A 110 -9.42 -13.64 -4.55
C ASP A 110 -8.17 -12.77 -4.53
N VAL A 111 -7.58 -12.56 -3.34
CA VAL A 111 -6.32 -11.80 -3.19
C VAL A 111 -5.18 -12.48 -3.94
N LYS A 112 -4.98 -13.78 -3.71
CA LYS A 112 -3.94 -14.59 -4.36
C LYS A 112 -4.01 -14.53 -5.89
N LYS A 113 -5.22 -14.47 -6.46
CA LYS A 113 -5.43 -14.42 -7.91
C LYS A 113 -5.09 -13.09 -8.56
N ILE A 114 -4.93 -12.01 -7.80
CA ILE A 114 -4.72 -10.67 -8.38
C ILE A 114 -3.50 -9.96 -7.82
N ILE A 115 -3.03 -10.35 -6.64
CA ILE A 115 -1.84 -9.76 -6.02
C ILE A 115 -0.64 -10.62 -6.36
N GLY A 116 0.42 -9.96 -6.85
CA GLY A 116 1.74 -10.55 -6.95
C GLY A 116 2.62 -10.09 -5.81
N ILE A 117 3.37 -11.00 -5.19
CA ILE A 117 4.35 -10.64 -4.17
C ILE A 117 5.72 -10.60 -4.84
N GLY A 118 6.30 -9.40 -4.97
CA GLY A 118 7.54 -9.15 -5.70
C GLY A 118 8.78 -9.29 -4.84
N ASN A 119 8.81 -8.59 -3.70
CA ASN A 119 9.94 -8.61 -2.77
C ASN A 119 9.46 -8.64 -1.32
N ILE A 120 10.30 -9.18 -0.44
CA ILE A 120 10.14 -9.07 1.02
C ILE A 120 11.32 -8.27 1.57
N HIS A 121 11.01 -7.16 2.21
CA HIS A 121 11.95 -6.30 2.91
C HIS A 121 11.95 -6.65 4.40
N ILE A 122 13.11 -6.97 4.94
CA ILE A 122 13.34 -7.20 6.37
C ILE A 122 13.83 -5.88 6.95
N LEU A 123 12.92 -5.17 7.60
CA LEU A 123 13.15 -3.83 8.11
C LEU A 123 14.23 -3.79 9.21
N ASP A 124 14.75 -2.60 9.51
CA ASP A 124 15.66 -2.38 10.64
C ASP A 124 14.91 -2.10 11.96
N ASP A 125 13.62 -1.77 11.88
CA ASP A 125 12.71 -1.72 13.01
C ASP A 125 12.40 -3.12 13.59
N GLN A 126 12.25 -3.17 14.92
CA GLN A 126 11.89 -4.41 15.61
C GLN A 126 10.87 -4.21 16.72
N LYS A 127 10.16 -5.30 17.03
CA LYS A 127 9.35 -5.47 18.23
C LYS A 127 9.43 -6.91 18.71
N ASP A 128 9.55 -7.12 20.02
CA ASP A 128 9.65 -8.44 20.65
C ASP A 128 10.78 -9.33 20.08
N HIS A 129 11.91 -8.74 19.69
CA HIS A 129 13.05 -9.41 19.05
C HIS A 129 12.79 -9.97 17.65
N TYR A 130 11.76 -9.48 16.95
CA TYR A 130 11.50 -9.78 15.54
C TYR A 130 11.44 -8.48 14.74
N SER A 131 12.08 -8.49 13.58
CA SER A 131 11.88 -7.47 12.57
C SER A 131 10.44 -7.44 12.07
N TYR A 132 10.02 -6.28 11.57
CA TYR A 132 8.87 -6.18 10.68
C TYR A 132 9.24 -6.74 9.28
N LEU A 133 8.25 -7.27 8.59
CA LEU A 133 8.33 -7.74 7.21
C LEU A 133 7.53 -6.78 6.33
N GLY A 134 8.16 -6.15 5.36
CA GLY A 134 7.50 -5.38 4.33
C GLY A 134 7.33 -6.20 3.06
N PHE A 135 6.11 -6.35 2.59
CA PHE A 135 5.80 -7.02 1.33
C PHE A 135 5.58 -5.97 0.25
N GLU A 136 6.46 -5.97 -0.73
CA GLU A 136 6.34 -5.18 -1.94
C GLU A 136 5.57 -6.00 -2.98
N CYS A 137 4.41 -5.51 -3.39
CA CYS A 137 3.46 -6.28 -4.17
C CYS A 137 2.99 -5.52 -5.40
N GLY A 138 2.59 -6.28 -6.41
CA GLY A 138 1.81 -5.75 -7.51
C GLY A 138 0.32 -6.01 -7.42
N CYS A 139 -0.44 -5.04 -7.90
CA CYS A 139 -1.90 -5.04 -7.89
C CYS A 139 -2.46 -4.51 -9.23
N PRO A 140 -3.73 -4.81 -9.56
CA PRO A 140 -4.32 -4.41 -10.83
C PRO A 140 -4.87 -2.97 -10.85
N TRP A 141 -4.92 -2.28 -9.71
CA TRP A 141 -5.49 -0.93 -9.59
C TRP A 141 -4.44 0.19 -9.53
N ASP A 142 -3.15 -0.16 -9.48
CA ASP A 142 -2.04 0.80 -9.43
C ASP A 142 -0.80 0.19 -10.10
N GLU A 143 -0.69 0.39 -11.41
CA GLU A 143 0.41 -0.14 -12.22
C GLU A 143 1.73 0.63 -12.03
N GLU A 144 1.69 1.83 -11.44
CA GLU A 144 2.86 2.69 -11.29
C GLU A 144 3.53 2.53 -9.92
N HIS A 145 2.73 2.42 -8.85
CA HIS A 145 3.25 2.42 -7.48
C HIS A 145 3.00 1.12 -6.71
N GLY A 146 2.14 0.21 -7.21
CA GLY A 146 1.87 -1.08 -6.58
C GLY A 146 1.29 -1.00 -5.16
N LEU A 147 1.41 -2.11 -4.41
CA LEU A 147 0.85 -2.28 -3.08
C LEU A 147 1.96 -2.63 -2.07
N GLY A 148 1.97 -1.96 -0.92
CA GLY A 148 2.84 -2.26 0.21
C GLY A 148 2.04 -2.79 1.39
N VAL A 149 2.57 -3.83 2.06
CA VAL A 149 2.01 -4.36 3.30
C VAL A 149 3.11 -4.53 4.34
N ILE A 150 2.94 -3.94 5.51
CA ILE A 150 3.84 -4.14 6.66
C ILE A 150 3.21 -5.15 7.60
N MET A 151 3.97 -6.17 7.98
CA MET A 151 3.56 -7.19 8.94
C MET A 151 4.54 -7.32 10.10
N HIS A 152 4.00 -7.64 11.28
CA HIS A 152 4.77 -8.16 12.41
C HIS A 152 4.23 -9.53 12.80
N LYS A 153 4.98 -10.57 12.42
CA LYS A 153 4.49 -11.96 12.45
C LYS A 153 3.17 -12.06 11.67
N GLU A 154 2.07 -12.50 12.29
CA GLU A 154 0.76 -12.61 11.62
C GLU A 154 -0.10 -11.35 11.69
N ARG A 155 0.39 -10.28 12.32
CA ARG A 155 -0.35 -9.02 12.41
C ARG A 155 -0.03 -8.17 11.20
N VAL A 156 -1.04 -7.75 10.47
CA VAL A 156 -0.91 -6.66 9.49
C VAL A 156 -0.92 -5.34 10.26
N ILE A 157 0.13 -4.55 10.02
CA ILE A 157 0.39 -3.30 10.73
C ILE A 157 -0.02 -2.12 9.88
N ASP A 158 0.26 -2.18 8.58
CA ASP A 158 -0.11 -1.13 7.63
C ASP A 158 -0.26 -1.69 6.21
N VAL A 159 -1.09 -1.01 5.43
CA VAL A 159 -1.35 -1.30 4.01
C VAL A 159 -1.46 0.01 3.25
N GLY A 160 -0.69 0.17 2.18
CA GLY A 160 -0.59 1.42 1.41
C GLY A 160 0.11 1.20 0.08
N SER A 161 0.71 2.25 -0.50
CA SER A 161 1.53 2.15 -1.71
C SER A 161 2.79 1.30 -1.44
N ALA A 162 3.47 0.79 -2.49
CA ALA A 162 4.58 -0.14 -2.31
C ALA A 162 5.75 0.41 -1.46
N ASP A 163 5.93 1.74 -1.42
CA ASP A 163 6.99 2.42 -0.69
C ASP A 163 7.01 2.07 0.80
N ILE A 164 5.84 1.96 1.44
CA ILE A 164 5.77 1.62 2.87
C ILE A 164 6.45 0.29 3.20
N SER A 165 6.54 -0.63 2.23
CA SER A 165 7.18 -1.94 2.42
C SER A 165 8.68 -1.83 2.67
N PHE A 166 9.35 -0.76 2.23
CA PHE A 166 10.78 -0.56 2.43
C PHE A 166 11.14 0.75 3.14
N SER A 167 10.24 1.73 3.22
CA SER A 167 10.48 2.96 4.00
C SER A 167 9.98 2.87 5.45
N GLY A 168 9.21 1.84 5.78
CA GLY A 168 8.42 1.78 7.00
C GLY A 168 7.23 2.75 6.96
N SER A 169 6.45 2.79 8.04
CA SER A 169 5.26 3.64 8.12
C SER A 169 5.03 4.22 9.51
N LYS A 170 4.11 5.19 9.60
CA LYS A 170 3.69 5.75 10.90
C LYS A 170 3.03 4.70 11.80
N GLU A 171 2.26 3.76 11.22
CA GLU A 171 1.57 2.73 12.00
C GLU A 171 2.56 1.70 12.55
N LEU A 172 3.64 1.40 11.81
CA LEU A 172 4.78 0.65 12.35
C LEU A 172 5.40 1.35 13.56
N ARG A 173 5.72 2.65 13.45
CA ARG A 173 6.35 3.40 14.54
C ARG A 173 5.44 3.50 15.76
N LYS A 174 4.13 3.60 15.56
CA LYS A 174 3.15 3.54 16.66
C LYS A 174 3.15 2.16 17.32
N ASP A 175 3.23 1.08 16.52
CA ASP A 175 3.21 -0.29 17.02
C ASP A 175 4.46 -0.63 17.85
N ASN A 176 5.67 -0.25 17.42
CA ASN A 176 6.90 -0.49 18.19
C ASN A 176 7.19 0.57 19.26
N GLY A 177 6.41 1.66 19.29
CA GLY A 177 6.56 2.74 20.26
C GLY A 177 7.70 3.72 19.96
N THR A 178 8.21 3.75 18.73
CA THR A 178 9.20 4.74 18.28
C THR A 178 8.57 6.01 17.71
N TYR A 179 7.25 6.03 17.52
CA TYR A 179 6.53 7.22 17.04
C TYR A 179 6.71 8.41 17.99
N THR A 180 7.39 9.44 17.50
CA THR A 180 7.81 10.58 18.30
C THR A 180 6.73 11.64 18.40
N GLU A 181 6.83 12.47 19.45
CA GLU A 181 5.98 13.65 19.60
C GLU A 181 6.15 14.64 18.43
N GLU A 182 7.35 14.74 17.86
CA GLU A 182 7.60 15.60 16.70
C GLU A 182 6.85 15.11 15.46
N GLU A 183 6.85 13.80 15.20
CA GLU A 183 6.07 13.20 14.12
C GLU A 183 4.57 13.39 14.35
N ARG A 184 4.09 13.21 15.59
CA ARG A 184 2.69 13.49 15.94
C ARG A 184 2.28 14.91 15.61
N LEU A 185 3.10 15.90 15.99
CA LEU A 185 2.81 17.31 15.71
C LEU A 185 2.87 17.63 14.21
N LYS A 186 3.76 16.97 13.45
CA LYS A 186 3.82 17.11 11.99
C LYS A 186 2.55 16.53 11.33
N ASP A 187 2.11 15.36 11.75
CA ASP A 187 0.90 14.71 11.25
C ASP A 187 -0.34 15.53 11.56
N GLU A 188 -0.51 15.99 12.81
CA GLU A 188 -1.63 16.85 13.21
C GLU A 188 -1.68 18.14 12.37
N LYS A 189 -0.52 18.72 12.08
CA LYS A 189 -0.42 19.91 11.22
C LYS A 189 -0.78 19.60 9.77
N TRP A 190 -0.30 18.48 9.23
CA TRP A 190 -0.60 18.02 7.87
C TRP A 190 -2.08 17.70 7.68
N GLU A 191 -2.68 16.95 8.61
CA GLU A 191 -4.11 16.62 8.61
C GLU A 191 -4.98 17.88 8.66
N LYS A 192 -4.60 18.84 9.50
CA LYS A 192 -5.27 20.15 9.54
C LYS A 192 -5.18 20.88 8.20
N GLN A 193 -4.00 20.88 7.57
CA GLN A 193 -3.80 21.54 6.29
C GLN A 193 -4.57 20.87 5.15
N ILE A 194 -4.64 19.53 5.13
CA ILE A 194 -5.48 18.78 4.19
C ILE A 194 -6.95 19.12 4.42
N ALA A 195 -7.45 19.10 5.66
CA ALA A 195 -8.84 19.42 5.96
C ALA A 195 -9.21 20.84 5.52
N GLU A 196 -8.31 21.81 5.71
CA GLU A 196 -8.46 23.17 5.20
C GLU A 196 -8.48 23.23 3.67
N ASN A 197 -7.59 22.50 3.00
CA ASN A 197 -7.53 22.42 1.53
C ASN A 197 -8.80 21.77 0.93
N ILE A 198 -9.26 20.64 1.49
CA ILE A 198 -10.49 19.96 1.09
C ILE A 198 -11.70 20.88 1.27
N THR A 199 -11.79 21.55 2.41
CA THR A 199 -12.87 22.51 2.70
C THR A 199 -12.88 23.65 1.68
N ARG A 200 -11.70 24.21 1.37
CA ARG A 200 -11.54 25.24 0.35
C ARG A 200 -12.00 24.76 -1.02
N TYR A 201 -11.55 23.58 -1.44
CA TYR A 201 -11.90 23.00 -2.74
C TYR A 201 -13.41 22.74 -2.87
N LYS A 202 -14.05 22.15 -1.85
CA LYS A 202 -15.51 21.94 -1.85
C LYS A 202 -16.28 23.24 -2.02
N LYS A 203 -15.87 24.29 -1.29
CA LYS A 203 -16.48 25.61 -1.42
C LYS A 203 -16.29 26.21 -2.82
N GLU A 204 -15.10 26.05 -3.40
CA GLU A 204 -14.83 26.50 -4.78
C GLU A 204 -15.71 25.76 -5.79
N GLN A 205 -15.92 24.45 -5.63
CA GLN A 205 -16.82 23.66 -6.48
C GLN A 205 -18.29 24.10 -6.35
N GLU A 206 -18.78 24.31 -5.13
CA GLU A 206 -20.13 24.84 -4.88
C GLU A 206 -20.33 26.22 -5.53
N ASP A 207 -19.34 27.12 -5.41
CA ASP A 207 -19.37 28.43 -6.03
C ASP A 207 -19.37 28.34 -7.57
N ILE A 208 -18.62 27.40 -8.15
CA ILE A 208 -18.60 27.13 -9.60
C ILE A 208 -19.97 26.61 -10.07
N GLU A 209 -20.57 25.66 -9.35
CA GLU A 209 -21.89 25.13 -9.67
C GLU A 209 -22.98 26.19 -9.58
N LEU A 210 -22.94 27.02 -8.54
CA LEU A 210 -23.86 28.14 -8.36
C LEU A 210 -23.79 29.09 -9.56
N ARG A 211 -22.58 29.53 -9.95
CA ARG A 211 -22.37 30.40 -11.11
C ARG A 211 -22.86 29.77 -12.42
N LYS A 212 -22.61 28.46 -12.64
CA LYS A 212 -23.13 27.73 -13.81
C LYS A 212 -24.66 27.77 -13.84
N SER A 213 -25.32 27.61 -12.69
CA SER A 213 -26.78 27.66 -12.58
C SER A 213 -27.34 29.06 -12.87
N GLU A 214 -26.68 30.12 -12.40
CA GLU A 214 -27.06 31.51 -12.62
C GLU A 214 -26.97 31.89 -14.11
N VAL A 215 -25.85 31.55 -14.77
CA VAL A 215 -25.66 31.77 -16.21
C VAL A 215 -26.75 31.07 -17.02
N LYS A 216 -27.06 29.80 -16.69
CA LYS A 216 -28.11 29.03 -17.36
C LYS A 216 -29.50 29.66 -17.19
N ASN A 217 -29.80 30.18 -16.00
CA ASN A 217 -31.06 30.89 -15.73
C ASN A 217 -31.15 32.22 -16.49
N GLU A 218 -30.06 32.99 -16.59
CA GLU A 218 -30.02 34.21 -17.40
C GLU A 218 -30.23 33.93 -18.90
N GLU A 219 -29.62 32.88 -19.44
CA GLU A 219 -29.83 32.47 -20.83
C GLU A 219 -31.28 32.05 -21.09
N LEU A 220 -31.88 31.28 -20.18
CA LEU A 220 -33.30 30.91 -20.25
C LEU A 220 -34.20 32.14 -20.25
N ASN A 221 -33.96 33.09 -19.33
CA ASN A 221 -34.72 34.32 -19.26
C ASN A 221 -34.59 35.15 -20.54
N LYS A 222 -33.37 35.29 -21.11
CA LYS A 222 -33.16 35.98 -22.40
C LYS A 222 -33.94 35.33 -23.54
N LYS A 223 -33.97 33.99 -23.63
CA LYS A 223 -34.75 33.26 -24.63
C LYS A 223 -36.26 33.45 -24.45
N TRP A 224 -36.75 33.41 -23.21
CA TRP A 224 -38.15 33.69 -22.89
C TRP A 224 -38.56 35.11 -23.30
N TRP A 225 -37.75 36.12 -23.00
CA TRP A 225 -38.04 37.51 -23.41
C TRP A 225 -38.08 37.70 -24.93
N GLN A 226 -37.27 36.95 -25.70
CA GLN A 226 -37.29 37.00 -27.16
C GLN A 226 -38.57 36.38 -27.75
N PHE A 227 -39.11 35.33 -27.12
CA PHE A 227 -40.34 34.68 -27.55
C PHE A 227 -41.57 35.61 -27.46
N TRP A 228 -41.61 36.52 -26.49
CA TRP A 228 -42.74 37.45 -26.29
C TRP A 228 -42.63 38.76 -27.09
N LYS A 229 -41.53 38.99 -27.80
CA LYS A 229 -41.32 40.18 -28.65
C LYS A 229 -41.62 39.96 -30.14
N GLY A 230 -42.04 38.74 -30.52
CA GLY A 230 -42.41 38.36 -31.89
C GLY A 230 -43.91 38.32 -32.13
#